data_AF-A0A662Q646-F1
#
_entry.id   AF-A0A662Q646-F1
#
_cell.length_a   1.000
_cell.length_b   1.000
_cell.length_c   1.000
_cell.angle_alpha   90.00
_cell.angle_beta   90.00
_cell.angle_gamma   90.00
#
_symmetry.space_group_name_H-M   'P 1'
#
loop_
_entity.id
_entity.type
_entity.pdbx_description
1 polymer ?
#
loop_
_entity_poly.entity_id
_entity_poly.type
_entity_poly.pdbx_seq_one_letter_code
_entity_poly.pdbx_strand_id
1 'polypeptide(L)'
;MNGIGTEWRGGYILHRRLKPEDLVAAIYEEEGFYEVERREEGILGASSRIILSDGRRELAVNILDEDALMIHGAIHDALLQAEKLKEKYSGVAIAIPRRFKRAVDEGVLSMHDLGLIVYDMMGAEEVVPPKFAERIEAMEDSGAAIEEKLVNIEEIVKIRSDIGRILRILEELEARLDRLERAQRSLEIRMNRIEQRSSRVEVKVRETPRIRDQVRSGSKKLPSYLVDNPWIDILSRRE
;
A
#
# COMPACT_ATOMS: atom_id res chain seq x y z
N MET A 1 39.15 0.97 -4.69
CA MET A 1 39.13 1.23 -6.14
C MET A 1 39.18 -0.12 -6.84
N ASN A 2 38.29 -0.58 -7.71
CA ASN A 2 37.04 -0.10 -8.31
C ASN A 2 36.26 -1.40 -8.61
N GLY A 3 34.97 -1.48 -8.31
CA GLY A 3 33.95 -1.20 -9.31
C GLY A 3 33.20 -2.50 -9.60
N ILE A 4 32.21 -2.82 -8.77
CA ILE A 4 31.27 -3.92 -9.00
C ILE A 4 30.33 -3.44 -10.10
N GLY A 5 30.54 -3.93 -11.32
CA GLY A 5 29.58 -3.81 -12.40
C GLY A 5 28.38 -4.69 -12.09
N THR A 6 27.31 -4.09 -11.59
CA THR A 6 25.99 -4.72 -11.53
C THR A 6 25.46 -4.85 -12.95
N GLU A 7 25.66 -6.02 -13.55
CA GLU A 7 24.86 -6.49 -14.67
C GLU A 7 23.40 -6.60 -14.21
N TRP A 8 22.59 -5.65 -14.66
CA TRP A 8 21.14 -5.71 -14.56
C TRP A 8 20.65 -6.85 -15.45
N ARG A 9 20.45 -8.03 -14.87
CA ARG A 9 19.69 -9.11 -15.50
C ARG A 9 18.19 -8.89 -15.27
N GLY A 10 17.45 -8.80 -16.37
CA GLY A 10 16.09 -9.33 -16.45
C GLY A 10 14.98 -8.37 -16.05
N GLY A 11 14.78 -7.31 -16.82
CA GLY A 11 13.45 -6.71 -16.97
C GLY A 11 12.81 -7.25 -18.24
N TYR A 12 12.24 -8.46 -18.19
CA TYR A 12 11.29 -8.86 -19.22
C TYR A 12 10.12 -7.89 -19.12
N ILE A 13 10.05 -6.93 -20.04
CA ILE A 13 8.79 -6.24 -20.32
C ILE A 13 7.90 -7.34 -20.88
N LEU A 14 7.18 -8.01 -19.99
CA LEU A 14 5.99 -8.76 -20.36
C LEU A 14 5.13 -7.72 -21.08
N HIS A 15 5.08 -7.80 -22.40
CA HIS A 15 3.99 -7.24 -23.17
C HIS A 15 2.72 -7.95 -22.69
N ARG A 16 2.23 -7.55 -21.51
CA ARG A 16 0.89 -7.87 -21.05
C ARG A 16 0.02 -7.26 -22.13
N ARG A 17 -0.57 -8.10 -22.99
CA ARG A 17 -1.58 -7.64 -23.93
C ARG A 17 -2.62 -6.95 -23.05
N LEU A 18 -2.66 -5.62 -23.13
CA LEU A 18 -3.65 -4.83 -22.41
C LEU A 18 -4.99 -5.34 -22.90
N LYS A 19 -5.80 -5.85 -21.97
CA LYS A 19 -7.13 -6.29 -22.37
C LYS A 19 -7.97 -5.03 -22.68
N PRO A 20 -8.96 -5.11 -23.57
CA PRO A 20 -9.83 -3.97 -23.88
C PRO A 20 -10.45 -3.32 -22.64
N GLU A 21 -10.76 -4.10 -21.60
CA GLU A 21 -11.28 -3.59 -20.33
C GLU A 21 -10.33 -2.61 -19.66
N ASP A 22 -9.03 -2.94 -19.62
CA ASP A 22 -8.02 -2.14 -18.94
C ASP A 22 -7.80 -0.81 -19.68
N LEU A 23 -7.91 -0.81 -21.02
CA LEU A 23 -7.81 0.41 -21.84
C LEU A 23 -8.99 1.35 -21.63
N VAL A 24 -10.20 0.78 -21.54
CA VAL A 24 -11.44 1.54 -21.34
C VAL A 24 -11.51 2.09 -19.92
N ALA A 25 -11.12 1.30 -18.92
CA ALA A 25 -11.08 1.74 -17.52
C ALA A 25 -10.10 2.91 -17.32
N ALA A 26 -8.94 2.88 -17.98
CA ALA A 26 -7.91 3.91 -17.85
C ALA A 26 -8.41 5.33 -18.20
N ILE A 27 -9.34 5.48 -19.17
CA ILE A 27 -9.90 6.79 -19.51
C ILE A 27 -10.62 7.40 -18.29
N TYR A 28 -11.48 6.62 -17.65
CA TYR A 28 -12.33 7.11 -16.57
C TYR A 28 -11.63 7.09 -15.21
N GLU A 29 -10.53 6.35 -15.05
CA GLU A 29 -9.65 6.47 -13.89
C GLU A 29 -9.07 7.88 -13.77
N GLU A 30 -8.69 8.52 -14.88
CA GLU A 30 -8.24 9.92 -14.90
C GLU A 30 -9.36 10.89 -14.48
N GLU A 31 -10.62 10.53 -14.72
CA GLU A 31 -11.80 11.29 -14.31
C GLU A 31 -12.27 11.00 -12.87
N GLY A 32 -11.61 10.07 -12.19
CA GLY A 32 -11.88 9.73 -10.79
C GLY A 32 -12.88 8.58 -10.59
N PHE A 33 -13.23 7.85 -11.64
CA PHE A 33 -13.96 6.58 -11.52
C PHE A 33 -13.01 5.43 -11.17
N TYR A 34 -13.51 4.43 -10.46
CA TYR A 34 -12.80 3.19 -10.19
C TYR A 34 -13.66 1.97 -10.55
N GLU A 35 -13.01 0.87 -10.90
CA GLU A 35 -13.69 -0.37 -11.27
C GLU A 35 -14.30 -1.06 -10.04
N VAL A 36 -15.61 -1.36 -10.12
CA VAL A 36 -16.38 -2.02 -9.05
C VAL A 36 -16.67 -3.48 -9.39
N GLU A 37 -16.99 -3.76 -10.64
CA GLU A 37 -17.31 -5.12 -11.11
C GLU A 37 -16.72 -5.34 -12.51
N ARG A 38 -16.06 -6.49 -12.68
CA ARG A 38 -15.67 -7.03 -13.99
C ARG A 38 -16.48 -8.29 -14.26
N ARG A 39 -17.13 -8.34 -15.42
CA ARG A 39 -17.80 -9.55 -15.90
C ARG A 39 -17.18 -9.95 -17.24
N GLU A 40 -16.49 -11.09 -17.23
CA GLU A 40 -15.82 -11.63 -18.42
C GLU A 40 -16.78 -12.22 -19.46
N GLU A 41 -18.04 -12.47 -19.09
CA GLU A 41 -19.11 -12.81 -20.03
C GLU A 41 -20.15 -11.69 -20.07
N GLY A 42 -20.10 -10.89 -21.14
CA GLY A 42 -21.19 -10.00 -21.49
C GLY A 42 -22.48 -10.80 -21.73
N ILE A 43 -23.62 -10.16 -21.46
CA ILE A 43 -24.91 -10.72 -21.90
C ILE A 43 -24.98 -10.50 -23.42
N LEU A 44 -25.57 -11.44 -24.19
CA LEU A 44 -25.86 -11.39 -25.65
C LEU A 44 -25.14 -10.27 -26.45
N GLY A 45 -24.11 -10.63 -27.22
CA GLY A 45 -23.47 -9.71 -28.17
C GLY A 45 -22.35 -8.83 -27.60
N ALA A 46 -22.24 -8.69 -26.27
CA ALA A 46 -21.05 -8.12 -25.63
C ALA A 46 -20.06 -9.22 -25.24
N SER A 47 -18.76 -8.97 -25.44
CA SER A 47 -17.69 -9.87 -24.99
C SER A 47 -17.57 -9.82 -23.47
N SER A 48 -17.47 -8.62 -22.93
CA SER A 48 -17.30 -8.39 -21.50
C SER A 48 -18.04 -7.13 -21.06
N ARG A 49 -18.16 -6.96 -19.74
CA ARG A 49 -18.77 -5.78 -19.13
C ARG A 49 -17.93 -5.34 -17.95
N ILE A 50 -17.73 -4.03 -17.83
CA ILE A 50 -17.16 -3.41 -16.65
C ILE A 50 -18.16 -2.42 -16.05
N ILE A 51 -18.12 -2.26 -14.74
CA ILE A 51 -18.88 -1.25 -13.99
C ILE A 51 -17.89 -0.35 -13.29
N LEU A 52 -17.96 0.94 -13.60
CA LEU A 52 -17.12 1.98 -13.03
C LEU A 52 -17.97 2.88 -12.11
N SER A 53 -17.42 3.32 -10.99
CA SER A 53 -18.11 4.19 -10.03
C SER A 53 -17.22 5.33 -9.57
N ASP A 54 -17.77 6.54 -9.45
CA ASP A 54 -17.13 7.68 -8.78
C ASP A 54 -17.61 7.83 -7.31
N GLY A 55 -18.36 6.84 -6.81
CA GLY A 55 -19.02 6.84 -5.49
C GLY A 55 -20.37 7.56 -5.45
N ARG A 56 -20.77 8.27 -6.52
CA ARG A 56 -22.09 8.93 -6.64
C ARG A 56 -22.88 8.42 -7.85
N ARG A 57 -22.20 8.12 -8.93
CA ARG A 57 -22.71 7.69 -10.23
C ARG A 57 -22.02 6.39 -10.62
N GLU A 58 -22.79 5.52 -11.24
CA GLU A 58 -22.27 4.26 -11.78
C GLU A 58 -22.39 4.28 -13.31
N LEU A 59 -21.30 3.90 -13.98
CA LEU A 59 -21.19 3.76 -15.42
C LEU A 59 -21.05 2.29 -15.78
N ALA A 60 -21.99 1.75 -16.55
CA ALA A 60 -21.85 0.42 -17.14
C ALA A 60 -21.27 0.53 -18.54
N VAL A 61 -20.18 -0.19 -18.81
CA VAL A 61 -19.59 -0.25 -20.15
C VAL A 61 -19.66 -1.67 -20.69
N ASN A 62 -20.36 -1.84 -21.81
CA ASN A 62 -20.38 -3.09 -22.56
C ASN A 62 -19.27 -3.07 -23.60
N ILE A 63 -18.35 -4.02 -23.53
CA ILE A 63 -17.20 -4.10 -24.42
C ILE A 63 -17.47 -5.19 -25.45
N LEU A 64 -17.37 -4.83 -26.73
CA LEU A 64 -17.47 -5.77 -27.84
C LEU A 64 -16.09 -5.98 -28.43
N ASP A 65 -15.68 -7.23 -28.57
CA ASP A 65 -14.49 -7.60 -29.33
C ASP A 65 -14.81 -7.74 -30.82
N GLU A 66 -13.75 -7.89 -31.61
CA GLU A 66 -13.84 -8.13 -33.04
C GLU A 66 -14.68 -9.37 -33.33
N ASP A 67 -14.47 -10.48 -32.61
CA ASP A 67 -15.21 -11.73 -32.79
C ASP A 67 -16.70 -11.57 -32.51
N ALA A 68 -17.06 -10.79 -31.48
CA ALA A 68 -18.45 -10.49 -31.15
C ALA A 68 -19.12 -9.66 -32.26
N LEU A 69 -18.40 -8.70 -32.85
CA LEU A 69 -18.89 -7.84 -33.92
C LEU A 69 -19.00 -8.54 -35.29
N MET A 70 -18.34 -9.68 -35.49
CA MET A 70 -18.52 -10.50 -36.68
C MET A 70 -19.90 -11.17 -36.73
N ILE A 71 -20.59 -11.27 -35.59
CA ILE A 71 -21.95 -11.78 -35.52
C ILE A 71 -22.91 -10.69 -35.98
N HIS A 72 -23.67 -10.97 -37.04
CA HIS A 72 -24.66 -10.04 -37.56
C HIS A 72 -25.71 -9.71 -36.49
N GLY A 73 -25.83 -8.44 -36.13
CA GLY A 73 -26.80 -7.97 -35.13
C GLY A 73 -26.21 -7.68 -33.74
N ALA A 74 -24.95 -8.04 -33.46
CA ALA A 74 -24.35 -7.86 -32.13
C ALA A 74 -24.39 -6.41 -31.62
N ILE A 75 -24.23 -5.43 -32.51
CA ILE A 75 -24.35 -3.99 -32.17
C ILE A 75 -25.77 -3.65 -31.72
N HIS A 76 -26.80 -4.18 -32.39
CA HIS A 76 -28.20 -3.92 -32.03
C HIS A 76 -28.54 -4.60 -30.70
N ASP A 77 -28.07 -5.82 -30.48
CA ASP A 77 -28.25 -6.54 -29.22
C ASP A 77 -27.56 -5.78 -28.06
N ALA A 78 -26.34 -5.28 -28.29
CA ALA A 78 -25.61 -4.46 -27.33
C ALA A 78 -26.33 -3.14 -27.05
N LEU A 79 -26.96 -2.52 -28.05
CA LEU A 79 -27.76 -1.30 -27.91
C LEU A 79 -29.00 -1.54 -27.05
N LEU A 80 -29.76 -2.60 -27.35
CA LEU A 80 -30.96 -2.99 -26.57
C LEU A 80 -30.60 -3.30 -25.11
N GLN A 81 -29.45 -3.95 -24.88
CA GLN A 81 -28.97 -4.15 -23.53
C GLN A 81 -28.56 -2.86 -22.86
N ALA A 82 -27.83 -2.00 -23.57
CA ALA A 82 -27.40 -0.74 -23.03
C ALA A 82 -28.61 0.11 -22.60
N GLU A 83 -29.70 0.08 -23.36
CA GLU A 83 -30.97 0.70 -22.96
C GLU A 83 -31.50 0.11 -21.65
N LYS A 84 -31.61 -1.22 -21.54
CA LYS A 84 -32.05 -1.89 -20.30
C LYS A 84 -31.18 -1.54 -19.10
N LEU A 85 -29.88 -1.33 -19.31
CA LEU A 85 -28.94 -0.97 -18.24
C LEU A 85 -29.13 0.46 -17.73
N LYS A 86 -29.75 1.36 -18.50
CA LYS A 86 -30.04 2.74 -18.05
C LYS A 86 -31.01 2.78 -16.88
N GLU A 87 -31.84 1.75 -16.69
CA GLU A 87 -32.72 1.65 -15.51
C GLU A 87 -31.93 1.40 -14.22
N LYS A 88 -30.76 0.74 -14.32
CA LYS A 88 -29.96 0.30 -13.18
C LYS A 88 -28.76 1.21 -12.89
N TYR A 89 -28.13 1.75 -13.93
CA TYR A 89 -26.89 2.51 -13.84
C TYR A 89 -27.10 3.96 -14.28
N SER A 90 -26.32 4.89 -13.71
CA SER A 90 -26.45 6.33 -13.98
C SER A 90 -26.00 6.69 -15.40
N GLY A 91 -25.01 5.99 -15.94
CA GLY A 91 -24.56 6.13 -17.32
C GLY A 91 -24.33 4.76 -17.95
N VAL A 92 -24.46 4.70 -19.27
CA VAL A 92 -24.18 3.49 -20.03
C VAL A 92 -23.38 3.85 -21.27
N ALA A 93 -22.31 3.10 -21.53
CA ALA A 93 -21.48 3.25 -22.72
C ALA A 93 -21.24 1.89 -23.39
N ILE A 94 -20.93 1.95 -24.68
CA ILE A 94 -20.55 0.80 -25.49
C ILE A 94 -19.12 1.04 -25.98
N ALA A 95 -18.25 0.06 -25.77
CA ALA A 95 -16.88 0.08 -26.26
C ALA A 95 -16.72 -0.86 -27.45
N ILE A 96 -16.18 -0.35 -28.57
CA ILE A 96 -15.98 -1.10 -29.82
C ILE A 96 -14.54 -0.94 -30.34
N PRO A 97 -14.01 -1.91 -31.10
CA PRO A 97 -12.73 -1.76 -31.77
C PRO A 97 -12.80 -0.70 -32.87
N ARG A 98 -11.73 0.07 -33.05
CA ARG A 98 -11.63 1.16 -34.03
C ARG A 98 -12.01 0.79 -35.46
N ARG A 99 -11.79 -0.47 -35.86
CA ARG A 99 -12.15 -0.97 -37.19
C ARG A 99 -13.65 -0.97 -37.47
N PHE A 100 -14.47 -1.03 -36.43
CA PHE A 100 -15.93 -1.07 -36.53
C PHE A 100 -16.61 0.27 -36.22
N LYS A 101 -15.84 1.36 -36.03
CA LYS A 101 -16.40 2.71 -35.80
C LYS A 101 -17.46 3.09 -36.83
N ARG A 102 -17.27 2.74 -38.10
CA ARG A 102 -18.21 3.06 -39.20
C ARG A 102 -19.53 2.29 -39.16
N ALA A 103 -19.60 1.19 -38.41
CA ALA A 103 -20.81 0.37 -38.29
C ALA A 103 -21.80 0.93 -37.26
N VAL A 104 -21.38 1.91 -36.46
CA VAL A 104 -22.17 2.51 -35.39
C VAL A 104 -22.45 3.97 -35.73
N ASP A 105 -23.72 4.37 -35.63
CA ASP A 105 -24.12 5.76 -35.82
C ASP A 105 -24.02 6.53 -34.50
N GLU A 106 -23.10 7.49 -34.45
CA GLU A 106 -22.87 8.38 -33.32
C GLU A 106 -24.15 9.16 -32.94
N GLY A 107 -24.98 9.51 -33.94
CA GLY A 107 -26.23 10.22 -33.73
C GLY A 107 -27.27 9.39 -33.00
N VAL A 108 -27.37 8.09 -33.32
CA VAL A 108 -28.29 7.16 -32.65
C VAL A 108 -27.90 6.99 -31.19
N LEU A 109 -26.61 6.80 -30.89
CA LEU A 109 -26.14 6.69 -29.51
C LEU A 109 -26.39 7.97 -28.71
N SER A 110 -26.13 9.14 -29.30
CA SER A 110 -26.40 10.43 -28.64
C SER A 110 -27.90 10.66 -28.37
N MET A 111 -28.78 10.23 -29.28
CA MET A 111 -30.24 10.30 -29.11
C MET A 111 -30.72 9.38 -27.98
N HIS A 112 -30.08 8.24 -27.79
CA HIS A 112 -30.39 7.30 -26.71
C HIS A 112 -29.59 7.56 -25.42
N ASP A 113 -28.84 8.67 -25.34
CA ASP A 113 -27.97 9.04 -24.22
C ASP A 113 -26.92 7.96 -23.87
N LEU A 114 -26.48 7.21 -24.86
CA LEU A 114 -25.47 6.17 -24.72
C LEU A 114 -24.09 6.71 -25.11
N GLY A 115 -23.08 6.35 -24.33
CA GLY A 115 -21.69 6.62 -24.66
C GLY A 115 -21.14 5.68 -25.72
N LEU A 116 -20.19 6.18 -26.51
CA LEU A 116 -19.41 5.39 -27.46
C LEU A 116 -17.93 5.55 -27.15
N ILE A 117 -17.27 4.42 -26.91
CA ILE A 117 -15.83 4.35 -26.69
C ILE A 117 -15.25 3.51 -27.82
N VAL A 118 -14.19 4.02 -28.42
CA VAL A 118 -13.48 3.35 -29.50
C VAL A 118 -12.10 3.00 -29.01
N TYR A 119 -11.75 1.71 -29.02
CA TYR A 119 -10.45 1.25 -28.55
C TYR A 119 -9.62 0.61 -29.67
N ASP A 120 -8.31 0.67 -29.50
CA ASP A 120 -7.30 0.03 -30.35
C ASP A 120 -6.09 -0.37 -29.49
N MET A 121 -5.10 -1.03 -30.06
CA MET A 121 -3.86 -1.41 -29.36
C MET A 121 -3.06 -0.21 -28.81
N MET A 122 -3.36 1.01 -29.25
CA MET A 122 -2.70 2.24 -28.80
C MET A 122 -3.40 2.92 -27.62
N GLY A 123 -4.65 2.56 -27.33
CA GLY A 123 -5.46 3.27 -26.33
C GLY A 123 -6.95 3.22 -26.65
N ALA A 124 -7.75 3.76 -25.74
CA ALA A 124 -9.18 3.97 -25.94
C ALA A 124 -9.46 5.48 -26.05
N GLU A 125 -10.45 5.82 -26.88
CA GLU A 125 -10.89 7.18 -27.17
C GLU A 125 -12.41 7.24 -27.01
N GLU A 126 -12.88 8.17 -26.18
CA GLU A 126 -14.31 8.44 -26.06
C GLU A 126 -14.78 9.30 -27.24
N VAL A 127 -15.65 8.74 -28.07
CA VAL A 127 -16.17 9.42 -29.27
C VAL A 127 -17.50 10.11 -28.97
N VAL A 128 -18.33 9.48 -28.15
CA VAL A 128 -19.58 10.06 -27.66
C VAL A 128 -19.59 9.92 -26.13
N PRO A 129 -19.64 11.03 -25.38
CA PRO A 129 -19.69 10.94 -23.93
C PRO A 129 -21.05 10.39 -23.47
N PRO A 130 -21.08 9.44 -22.51
CA PRO A 130 -22.33 8.98 -21.93
C PRO A 130 -22.96 10.14 -21.15
N LYS A 131 -24.26 10.37 -21.35
CA LYS A 131 -24.96 11.32 -20.48
C LYS A 131 -25.37 10.59 -19.22
N PHE A 132 -24.85 11.07 -18.10
CA PHE A 132 -25.27 10.59 -16.80
C PHE A 132 -26.66 11.12 -16.50
N ALA A 133 -27.62 10.23 -16.31
CA ALA A 133 -28.89 10.61 -15.72
C ALA A 133 -28.62 11.07 -14.29
N GLU A 134 -28.99 12.32 -13.98
CA GLU A 134 -29.16 12.73 -12.60
C GLU A 134 -30.25 11.83 -12.03
N ARG A 135 -29.87 10.91 -11.16
CA ARG A 135 -30.83 10.15 -10.37
C ARG A 135 -31.51 11.14 -9.43
N ILE A 136 -32.51 11.85 -9.93
CA ILE A 136 -33.54 12.45 -9.09
C ILE A 136 -34.29 11.24 -8.54
N GLU A 137 -33.95 10.92 -7.30
CA GLU A 137 -34.57 9.94 -6.41
C GLU A 137 -35.96 9.51 -6.89
N ALA A 138 -36.03 8.32 -7.51
CA ALA A 138 -37.24 7.51 -7.47
C ALA A 138 -37.42 7.08 -6.02
N MET A 139 -38.03 8.00 -5.29
CA MET A 139 -38.29 8.04 -3.87
C MET A 139 -39.51 7.17 -3.57
N GLU A 140 -39.41 5.85 -3.78
CA GLU A 140 -40.45 4.88 -3.36
C GLU A 140 -39.92 3.68 -2.55
N ASP A 141 -38.59 3.48 -2.43
CA ASP A 141 -37.96 2.43 -1.58
C ASP A 141 -37.28 3.01 -0.31
N SER A 142 -37.89 4.05 0.26
CA SER A 142 -37.28 5.04 1.17
C SER A 142 -37.12 4.62 2.65
N GLY A 143 -36.89 3.34 2.96
CA GLY A 143 -36.63 2.88 4.33
C GLY A 143 -35.26 2.22 4.47
N ALA A 144 -35.11 1.03 3.88
CA ALA A 144 -33.92 0.20 4.02
C ALA A 144 -32.70 0.79 3.28
N ALA A 145 -32.88 1.40 2.11
CA ALA A 145 -31.77 1.95 1.33
C ALA A 145 -31.18 3.24 1.94
N ILE A 146 -31.97 3.99 2.72
CA ILE A 146 -31.47 5.16 3.45
C ILE A 146 -30.67 4.71 4.68
N GLU A 147 -31.13 3.69 5.39
CA GLU A 147 -30.38 3.06 6.48
C GLU A 147 -29.04 2.49 5.98
N GLU A 148 -29.04 1.73 4.88
CA GLU A 148 -27.79 1.22 4.28
C GLU A 148 -26.85 2.34 3.83
N LYS A 149 -27.36 3.41 3.22
CA LYS A 149 -26.53 4.57 2.84
C LYS A 149 -25.97 5.32 4.05
N LEU A 150 -26.73 5.46 5.12
CA LEU A 150 -26.27 6.08 6.37
C LEU A 150 -25.21 5.20 7.06
N VAL A 151 -25.41 3.89 7.08
CA VAL A 151 -24.42 2.91 7.56
C VAL A 151 -23.14 3.01 6.73
N ASN A 152 -23.24 3.07 5.40
CA ASN A 152 -22.08 3.25 4.52
C ASN A 152 -21.35 4.58 4.77
N ILE A 153 -22.07 5.67 5.02
CA ILE A 153 -21.45 6.97 5.36
C ILE A 153 -20.73 6.88 6.71
N GLU A 154 -21.33 6.23 7.71
CA GLU A 154 -20.71 6.05 9.02
C GLU A 154 -19.46 5.16 8.95
N GLU A 155 -19.50 4.10 8.14
CA GLU A 155 -18.34 3.26 7.84
C GLU A 155 -17.24 4.06 7.13
N ILE A 156 -17.57 4.90 6.14
CA ILE A 156 -16.59 5.76 5.45
C ILE A 156 -15.96 6.75 6.44
N VAL A 157 -16.75 7.36 7.34
CA VAL A 157 -16.23 8.28 8.37
C VAL A 157 -15.32 7.53 9.34
N LYS A 158 -15.69 6.31 9.75
CA LYS A 158 -14.88 5.47 10.62
C LYS A 158 -13.56 5.07 9.95
N ILE A 159 -13.60 4.65 8.69
CA ILE A 159 -12.41 4.32 7.90
C ILE A 159 -11.50 5.55 7.77
N ARG A 160 -12.05 6.74 7.47
CA ARG A 160 -11.26 7.99 7.41
C ARG A 160 -10.61 8.31 8.76
N SER A 161 -11.34 8.13 9.86
CA SER A 161 -10.80 8.31 11.21
C SER A 161 -9.68 7.31 11.51
N ASP A 162 -9.86 6.04 11.15
CA ASP A 162 -8.88 4.98 11.38
C ASP A 162 -7.62 5.19 10.53
N ILE A 163 -7.77 5.62 9.27
CA ILE A 163 -6.64 6.06 8.43
C ILE A 163 -5.90 7.22 9.11
N GLY A 164 -6.63 8.23 9.62
CA GLY A 164 -6.03 9.34 10.34
C GLY A 164 -5.27 8.91 11.60
N ARG A 165 -5.75 7.89 12.33
CA ARG A 165 -5.02 7.29 13.47
C ARG A 165 -3.76 6.57 13.01
N ILE A 166 -3.86 5.76 11.95
CA ILE A 166 -2.73 5.00 11.40
C ILE A 166 -1.62 5.96 10.96
N LEU A 167 -1.96 7.06 10.27
CA LEU A 167 -0.98 8.07 9.85
C LEU A 167 -0.25 8.69 11.05
N ARG A 168 -0.95 9.05 12.13
CA ARG A 168 -0.31 9.55 13.37
C ARG A 168 0.61 8.51 14.01
N ILE A 169 0.20 7.24 14.02
CA ILE A 169 1.04 6.15 14.54
C ILE A 169 2.29 5.99 13.69
N LEU A 170 2.17 6.10 12.36
CA LEU A 170 3.31 6.03 11.45
C LEU A 170 4.28 7.20 11.66
N GLU A 171 3.79 8.43 11.80
CA GLU A 171 4.60 9.60 12.15
C GLU A 171 5.34 9.40 13.48
N GLU A 172 4.67 8.84 14.49
CA GLU A 172 5.30 8.55 15.78
C GLU A 172 6.36 7.45 15.67
N LEU A 173 6.10 6.39 14.90
CA LEU A 173 7.06 5.31 14.64
C LEU A 173 8.28 5.82 13.89
N GLU A 174 8.08 6.67 12.88
CA GLU A 174 9.16 7.34 12.15
C GLU A 174 10.02 8.15 13.12
N ALA A 175 9.42 8.99 13.96
CA ALA A 175 10.14 9.76 14.97
C ALA A 175 10.89 8.88 15.99
N ARG A 176 10.33 7.71 16.36
CA ARG A 176 10.99 6.74 17.26
C ARG A 176 12.19 6.07 16.57
N LEU A 177 12.04 5.66 15.30
CA LEU A 177 13.15 5.11 14.50
C LEU A 177 14.28 6.12 14.36
N ASP A 178 13.92 7.38 14.09
CA ASP A 178 14.85 8.50 13.99
C ASP A 178 15.67 8.71 15.28
N ARG A 179 15.04 8.50 16.45
CA ARG A 179 15.74 8.57 17.75
C ARG A 179 16.63 7.37 17.97
N LEU A 180 16.17 6.16 17.62
CA LEU A 180 16.94 4.93 17.73
C LEU A 180 18.17 4.97 16.83
N GLU A 181 18.04 5.46 15.60
CA GLU A 181 19.16 5.60 14.67
C GLU A 181 20.21 6.58 15.21
N ARG A 182 19.79 7.73 15.76
CA ARG A 182 20.71 8.66 16.43
C ARG A 182 21.40 8.03 17.64
N ALA A 183 20.67 7.25 18.44
CA ALA A 183 21.23 6.54 19.59
C ALA A 183 22.25 5.47 19.16
N GLN A 184 21.96 4.72 18.11
CA GLN A 184 22.87 3.74 17.52
C GLN A 184 24.15 4.41 17.03
N ARG A 185 24.05 5.48 16.23
CA ARG A 185 25.22 6.25 15.77
C ARG A 185 26.05 6.76 16.95
N SER A 186 25.40 7.24 18.02
CA SER A 186 26.10 7.66 19.24
C SER A 186 26.82 6.49 19.94
N LEU A 187 26.19 5.31 20.00
CA LEU A 187 26.80 4.12 20.58
C LEU A 187 27.99 3.63 19.75
N GLU A 188 27.88 3.62 18.42
CA GLU A 188 28.99 3.31 17.51
C GLU A 188 30.17 4.25 17.73
N ILE A 189 29.93 5.56 17.86
CA ILE A 189 30.99 6.54 18.17
C ILE A 189 31.65 6.22 19.52
N ARG A 190 30.86 5.87 20.55
CA ARG A 190 31.38 5.51 21.88
C ARG A 190 32.18 4.21 21.84
N MET A 191 31.69 3.18 21.13
CA MET A 191 32.37 1.90 20.93
C MET A 191 33.70 2.10 20.23
N ASN A 192 33.73 2.86 19.12
CA ASN A 192 34.96 3.20 18.40
C ASN A 192 35.98 3.91 19.30
N ARG A 193 35.54 4.81 20.19
CA ARG A 193 36.44 5.45 21.17
C ARG A 193 36.97 4.47 22.21
N ILE A 194 36.17 3.49 22.64
CA ILE A 194 36.60 2.46 23.60
C ILE A 194 37.58 1.51 22.93
N GLU A 195 37.34 1.06 21.70
CA GLU A 195 38.27 0.23 20.93
C GLU A 195 39.60 0.94 20.65
N GLN A 196 39.57 2.23 20.34
CA GLN A 196 40.80 3.04 20.22
C GLN A 196 41.55 3.22 21.55
N ARG A 197 40.83 3.19 22.69
CA ARG A 197 41.46 3.24 24.01
C ARG A 197 42.01 1.89 24.43
N SER A 198 41.30 0.79 24.17
CA SER A 198 41.76 -0.57 24.50
C SER A 198 42.97 -0.98 23.64
N SER A 199 43.01 -0.58 22.37
CA SER A 199 44.20 -0.76 21.52
C SER A 199 45.41 0.08 21.95
N ARG A 200 45.22 1.18 22.68
CA ARG A 200 46.30 1.94 23.34
C ARG A 200 46.68 1.40 24.71
N VAL A 201 45.83 0.59 25.33
CA VAL A 201 46.13 -0.16 26.56
C VAL A 201 46.65 -1.53 26.14
N GLU A 202 47.83 -1.55 25.51
CA GLU A 202 48.68 -2.74 25.62
C GLU A 202 48.97 -2.93 27.10
N VAL A 203 48.47 -4.03 27.64
CA VAL A 203 48.69 -4.47 29.00
C VAL A 203 50.20 -4.58 29.21
N LYS A 204 50.82 -3.56 29.83
CA LYS A 204 52.05 -3.77 30.58
C LYS A 204 51.68 -4.71 31.72
N VAL A 205 51.88 -6.01 31.48
CA VAL A 205 51.90 -7.04 32.52
C VAL A 205 52.94 -6.58 33.53
N ARG A 206 52.49 -5.91 34.59
CA ARG A 206 53.31 -5.69 35.77
C ARG A 206 53.51 -7.06 36.39
N GLU A 207 54.72 -7.59 36.26
CA GLU A 207 55.19 -8.71 37.06
C GLU A 207 54.90 -8.40 38.53
N THR A 208 53.99 -9.15 39.13
CA THR A 208 53.77 -9.13 40.57
C THR A 208 55.01 -9.76 41.22
N PRO A 209 55.71 -9.08 42.15
CA PRO A 209 56.75 -9.74 42.92
C PRO A 209 56.07 -10.79 43.80
N ARG A 210 56.49 -12.05 43.66
CA ARG A 210 56.15 -13.14 44.58
C ARG A 210 56.58 -12.76 45.99
N ILE A 211 55.65 -12.30 46.82
CA ILE A 211 55.87 -12.12 48.26
C ILE A 211 55.90 -13.53 48.84
N ARG A 212 57.10 -13.97 49.24
CA ARG A 212 57.34 -15.22 49.97
C ARG A 212 56.60 -15.15 51.31
N ASP A 213 55.84 -16.21 51.61
CA ASP A 213 55.40 -16.53 52.95
C ASP A 213 56.60 -16.58 53.91
N GLN A 214 56.62 -15.68 54.89
CA GLN A 214 57.35 -15.86 56.14
C GLN A 214 56.41 -15.53 57.29
N VAL A 215 55.65 -16.54 57.69
CA VAL A 215 55.13 -16.63 59.05
C VAL A 215 56.33 -16.86 59.97
N ARG A 216 56.64 -15.88 60.83
CA ARG A 216 57.45 -16.11 62.03
C ARG A 216 56.68 -15.63 63.24
N SER A 217 56.33 -16.61 64.05
CA SER A 217 55.85 -16.49 65.42
C SER A 217 56.86 -15.78 66.31
N GLY A 218 56.35 -15.08 67.34
CA GLY A 218 57.15 -14.66 68.48
C GLY A 218 57.17 -13.15 68.73
N SER A 219 56.23 -12.72 69.57
CA SER A 219 56.33 -11.60 70.54
C SER A 219 57.42 -10.55 70.32
N LYS A 220 57.02 -9.37 69.81
CA LYS A 220 57.44 -8.05 70.36
C LYS A 220 56.69 -6.90 69.66
N LYS A 221 55.84 -6.25 70.45
CA LYS A 221 55.17 -4.95 70.25
C LYS A 221 54.25 -4.84 69.04
N LEU A 222 52.95 -5.02 69.31
CA LEU A 222 51.88 -4.48 68.46
C LEU A 222 52.13 -2.98 68.21
N PRO A 223 51.94 -2.48 66.97
CA PRO A 223 51.96 -1.06 66.66
C PRO A 223 51.01 -0.27 67.57
N SER A 224 51.37 0.95 67.97
CA SER A 224 50.63 1.74 68.99
C SER A 224 49.12 1.89 68.70
N TYR A 225 48.73 1.92 67.42
CA TYR A 225 47.34 2.04 66.98
C TYR A 225 46.50 0.77 67.12
N LEU A 226 47.12 -0.36 67.44
CA LEU A 226 46.45 -1.66 67.63
C LEU A 226 46.40 -2.08 69.10
N VAL A 227 46.94 -1.26 70.00
CA VAL A 227 46.94 -1.56 71.45
C VAL A 227 45.55 -1.41 72.06
N ASP A 228 44.76 -0.44 71.56
CA ASP A 228 43.42 -0.12 72.09
C ASP A 228 42.28 -0.64 71.21
N ASN A 229 42.54 -1.64 70.35
CA ASN A 229 41.51 -2.16 69.45
C ASN A 229 40.71 -3.30 70.13
N PRO A 230 39.43 -3.09 70.50
CA PRO A 230 38.61 -4.09 71.19
C PRO A 230 38.32 -5.33 70.35
N TRP A 231 38.57 -5.29 69.03
CA TRP A 231 38.33 -6.42 68.14
C TRP A 231 39.48 -7.42 68.12
N ILE A 232 40.68 -7.03 68.56
CA ILE A 232 41.81 -7.96 68.68
C ILE A 232 41.51 -9.05 69.72
N ASP A 233 40.94 -8.67 70.86
CA ASP A 233 40.55 -9.62 71.92
C ASP A 233 39.41 -10.56 71.51
N ILE A 234 38.53 -10.08 70.62
CA ILE A 234 37.40 -10.88 70.11
C ILE A 234 37.89 -11.89 69.08
N LEU A 235 38.85 -11.51 68.25
CA LEU A 235 39.41 -12.36 67.20
C LEU A 235 40.40 -13.39 67.76
N SER A 236 41.22 -13.03 68.75
CA SER A 236 42.16 -13.96 69.38
C SER A 236 41.49 -15.08 70.18
N ARG A 237 40.21 -14.95 70.52
CA ARG A 237 39.42 -15.98 71.24
C ARG A 237 38.71 -16.97 70.33
N ARG A 238 38.73 -16.75 69.01
CA ARG A 238 38.05 -17.61 68.03
C ARG A 238 38.98 -18.62 67.36
N GLU A 239 40.27 -18.58 67.67
CA GLU A 239 41.24 -19.64 67.38
C GLU A 239 41.49 -20.48 68.64
#